data_AF-A0AAW1HTY5-F1
#
_entry.id   AF-A0AAW1HTY5-F1
#
_cell.length_a   1.000
_cell.length_b   1.000
_cell.length_c   1.000
_cell.angle_alpha   90.00
_cell.angle_beta   90.00
_cell.angle_gamma   90.00
#
_symmetry.space_group_name_H-M   'P 1'
#
loop_
_entity.id
_entity.type
_entity.pdbx_description
1 polymer ?
#
loop_
_entity_poly.entity_id
_entity_poly.type
_entity_poly.pdbx_seq_one_letter_code
_entity_poly.pdbx_strand_id
1 'polypeptide(L)'
;MLDEPLGPNMLEQHVRPWMGRLREMTNQVPITEIIEQKQLKWYGHVQRMSADALTKRVAGSKVGSKRRVGRPGKTMDQRVEELALKRGKLDNELKTMTQDRMMWRTWVDTPHQPTP
;
A
#
# COMPACT_ATOMS: atom_id res chain seq x y z
N MET A 1 5.30 8.87 -42.49
CA MET A 1 4.30 9.04 -41.42
C MET A 1 5.00 8.70 -40.13
N LEU A 2 5.45 9.71 -39.39
CA LEU A 2 6.20 9.53 -38.14
C LEU A 2 5.16 9.35 -37.02
N ASP A 3 5.26 8.26 -36.26
CA ASP A 3 4.52 8.07 -35.01
C ASP A 3 4.91 9.20 -34.05
N GLU A 4 4.02 10.19 -33.94
CA GLU A 4 4.13 11.27 -32.97
C GLU A 4 4.05 10.67 -31.56
N PRO A 5 4.98 10.97 -30.64
CA PRO A 5 4.99 10.35 -29.32
C PRO A 5 3.71 10.70 -28.56
N LEU A 6 2.98 9.65 -28.20
CA LEU A 6 1.68 9.70 -27.53
C LEU A 6 1.76 10.58 -26.26
N GLY A 7 1.16 11.77 -26.33
CA GLY A 7 1.20 12.74 -25.25
C GLY A 7 0.36 12.34 -24.02
N PRO A 8 0.62 12.95 -22.85
CA PRO A 8 -0.04 12.65 -21.57
C PRO A 8 -1.58 12.78 -21.61
N ASN A 9 -2.12 13.50 -22.59
CA ASN A 9 -3.54 13.75 -22.77
C ASN A 9 -4.35 12.50 -23.18
N MET A 10 -3.73 11.52 -23.86
CA MET A 10 -4.44 10.34 -24.39
C MET A 10 -4.77 9.30 -23.30
N LEU A 11 -3.90 9.18 -22.29
CA LEU A 11 -4.14 8.31 -21.12
C LEU A 11 -5.36 8.78 -20.32
N GLU A 12 -5.55 10.09 -20.22
CA GLU A 12 -6.68 10.68 -19.49
C GLU A 12 -7.99 10.57 -20.29
N GLN A 13 -7.95 10.83 -21.61
CA GLN A 13 -9.15 10.85 -22.45
C GLN A 13 -9.69 9.46 -22.83
N HIS A 14 -8.82 8.46 -23.04
CA HIS A 14 -9.25 7.16 -23.57
C HIS A 14 -9.05 6.00 -22.61
N VAL A 15 -7.98 6.01 -21.82
CA VAL A 15 -7.63 4.85 -20.98
C VAL A 15 -8.36 4.89 -19.64
N ARG A 16 -8.42 6.04 -18.96
CA ARG A 16 -9.12 6.15 -17.65
C ARG A 16 -10.60 5.77 -17.72
N PRO A 17 -11.42 6.26 -18.69
CA PRO A 17 -12.82 5.88 -18.78
C PRO A 17 -13.03 4.40 -19.10
N TRP A 18 -12.13 3.82 -19.91
CA TRP A 18 -12.17 2.40 -20.25
C TRP A 18 -11.79 1.50 -19.05
N MET A 19 -10.79 1.88 -18.26
CA MET A 19 -10.45 1.17 -17.03
C MET A 19 -11.60 1.17 -16.02
N GLY A 20 -12.38 2.26 -15.93
CA GLY A 20 -13.58 2.32 -15.10
C GLY A 20 -14.64 1.29 -15.53
N ARG A 21 -15.01 1.30 -16.82
CA ARG A 21 -15.96 0.33 -17.38
C ARG A 21 -15.52 -1.13 -17.23
N LEU A 22 -14.24 -1.43 -17.45
CA LEU A 22 -13.72 -2.78 -17.25
C LEU A 22 -13.87 -3.27 -15.81
N ARG A 23 -13.72 -2.39 -14.81
CA ARG A 23 -13.91 -2.77 -13.40
C ARG A 23 -15.35 -3.12 -13.10
N GLU A 24 -16.28 -2.30 -13.59
CA GLU A 24 -17.72 -2.53 -13.44
C GLU A 24 -18.14 -3.86 -14.08
N MET A 25 -17.57 -4.19 -15.25
CA MET A 25 -17.86 -5.43 -15.96
C MET A 25 -17.25 -6.67 -15.31
N THR A 26 -16.02 -6.57 -14.80
CA THR A 26 -15.27 -7.74 -14.30
C THR A 26 -15.52 -8.03 -12.82
N ASN A 27 -16.08 -7.08 -12.07
CA ASN A 27 -16.25 -7.14 -10.61
C ASN A 27 -14.94 -7.53 -9.88
N GLN A 28 -13.78 -7.20 -10.47
CA GLN A 28 -12.47 -7.55 -9.96
C GLN A 28 -11.89 -6.42 -9.09
N VAL A 29 -11.34 -6.82 -7.94
CA VAL A 29 -10.57 -5.93 -7.06
C VAL A 29 -9.24 -5.59 -7.75
N PRO A 30 -8.83 -4.31 -7.81
CA PRO A 30 -7.53 -3.96 -8.38
C PRO A 30 -6.38 -4.64 -7.64
N ILE A 31 -5.37 -5.04 -8.41
CA ILE A 31 -4.15 -5.64 -7.86
C ILE A 31 -3.45 -4.73 -6.84
N THR A 32 -3.54 -3.41 -7.01
CA THR A 32 -3.00 -2.44 -6.05
C THR A 32 -3.66 -2.57 -4.68
N GLU A 33 -4.98 -2.72 -4.61
CA GLU A 33 -5.68 -2.91 -3.34
C GLU A 33 -5.31 -4.22 -2.67
N ILE A 34 -5.16 -5.29 -3.46
CA ILE A 34 -4.70 -6.60 -2.94
C ILE A 34 -3.28 -6.48 -2.36
N ILE A 35 -2.38 -5.79 -3.05
CA ILE A 35 -1.01 -5.56 -2.58
C ILE A 35 -1.02 -4.71 -1.30
N GLU A 36 -1.75 -3.60 -1.28
CA GLU A 36 -1.88 -2.71 -0.11
C GLU A 36 -2.42 -3.49 1.11
N GLN A 37 -3.46 -4.30 0.91
CA GLN A 37 -4.02 -5.15 1.96
C GLN A 37 -2.98 -6.16 2.49
N LYS A 38 -2.23 -6.82 1.60
CA LYS A 38 -1.17 -7.76 2.01
C LYS A 38 -0.04 -7.08 2.78
N GLN A 39 0.36 -5.87 2.37
CA GLN A 39 1.38 -5.08 3.07
C GLN A 39 0.92 -4.75 4.50
N LEU A 40 -0.33 -4.33 4.68
CA LEU A 40 -0.91 -4.10 6.00
C LEU A 40 -0.98 -5.42 6.81
N LYS A 41 -1.52 -6.51 6.25
CA LYS A 41 -1.57 -7.82 6.96
C LYS A 41 -0.21 -8.25 7.48
N TRP A 42 0.83 -8.11 6.65
CA TRP A 42 2.21 -8.40 7.04
C TRP A 42 2.70 -7.48 8.17
N TYR A 43 2.47 -6.17 8.07
CA TYR A 43 2.88 -5.21 9.10
C TYR A 43 2.25 -5.53 10.46
N GLY A 44 0.93 -5.76 10.51
CA GLY A 44 0.25 -6.13 11.74
C GLY A 44 0.76 -7.46 12.33
N HIS A 45 1.10 -8.42 11.47
CA HIS A 45 1.74 -9.66 11.91
C HIS A 45 3.10 -9.39 12.58
N VAL A 46 3.98 -8.61 11.93
CA VAL A 46 5.31 -8.25 12.45
C VAL A 46 5.21 -7.44 13.75
N GLN A 47 4.30 -6.47 13.86
CA GLN A 47 4.13 -5.66 15.07
C GLN A 47 3.76 -6.49 16.30
N ARG A 48 3.01 -7.59 16.11
CA ARG A 48 2.61 -8.51 17.18
C ARG A 48 3.66 -9.58 17.50
N MET A 49 4.74 -9.69 16.73
CA MET A 49 5.84 -10.59 17.08
C MET A 49 6.57 -10.10 18.35
N SER A 50 7.21 -11.03 19.06
CA SER A 50 8.09 -10.68 20.18
C SER A 50 9.22 -9.76 19.72
N ALA A 51 9.73 -8.92 20.62
CA ALA A 51 10.85 -8.01 20.32
C ALA A 51 12.13 -8.77 19.90
N ASP A 52 12.27 -10.03 20.33
CA ASP A 52 13.39 -10.88 20.00
C ASP A 52 13.28 -11.56 18.64
N ALA A 53 12.09 -11.54 18.03
CA ALA A 53 11.91 -12.09 16.69
C ALA A 53 12.78 -11.32 15.69
N LEU A 54 13.65 -12.06 14.99
CA LEU A 54 14.56 -11.52 13.97
C LEU A 54 13.80 -10.67 12.95
N THR A 55 12.62 -11.13 12.50
CA THR A 55 11.78 -10.39 11.56
C THR A 55 11.39 -9.00 12.06
N LYS A 56 11.03 -8.86 13.35
CA LYS A 56 10.67 -7.56 13.94
C LYS A 56 11.88 -6.64 14.07
N ARG A 57 13.02 -7.19 14.48
CA ARG A 57 14.30 -6.46 14.56
C ARG A 57 14.74 -5.96 13.18
N VAL A 58 14.71 -6.82 12.16
CA VAL A 58 15.08 -6.47 10.78
C VAL A 58 14.10 -5.46 10.18
N ALA A 59 12.80 -5.61 10.42
CA ALA A 59 11.79 -4.68 9.94
C ALA A 59 12.01 -3.26 10.50
N GLY A 60 12.27 -3.13 11.81
CA GLY A 60 12.56 -1.84 12.45
C GLY A 60 13.98 -1.31 12.23
N SER A 61 14.86 -2.07 11.57
CA SER A 61 16.24 -1.66 11.33
C SER A 61 16.33 -0.59 10.25
N LYS A 62 16.64 0.66 10.65
CA LYS A 62 16.94 1.74 9.71
C LYS A 62 18.36 1.57 9.17
N VAL A 63 18.49 1.24 7.89
CA VAL A 63 19.80 1.19 7.22
C VAL A 63 20.21 2.63 6.88
N GLY A 64 21.24 3.16 7.55
CA GLY A 64 21.69 4.55 7.41
C GLY A 64 22.31 4.92 6.06
N SER A 65 22.46 3.98 5.12
CA SER A 65 23.05 4.22 3.80
C SER A 65 21.98 4.49 2.73
N LYS A 66 22.27 5.40 1.79
CA LYS A 66 21.49 5.60 0.56
C LYS A 66 21.27 4.26 -0.14
N ARG A 67 20.02 3.93 -0.46
CA ARG A 67 19.68 2.68 -1.18
C ARG A 67 20.26 2.70 -2.59
N ARG A 68 20.77 1.55 -3.03
CA ARG A 68 21.28 1.34 -4.39
C ARG A 68 20.13 1.39 -5.42
N VAL A 69 20.47 1.77 -6.65
CA VAL A 69 19.58 1.72 -7.81
C VAL A 69 19.05 0.28 -7.99
N GLY A 70 17.77 0.15 -8.33
CA GLY A 70 17.09 -1.14 -8.47
C GLY A 70 16.44 -1.68 -7.18
N ARG A 71 16.82 -1.18 -6.00
CA ARG A 71 16.09 -1.48 -4.75
C ARG A 71 14.90 -0.53 -4.61
N PRO A 72 13.73 -1.00 -4.12
CA PRO A 72 12.63 -0.09 -3.78
C PRO A 72 13.11 1.06 -2.90
N GLY A 73 12.83 2.29 -3.34
CA GLY A 73 13.29 3.51 -2.65
C GLY A 73 12.72 3.64 -1.24
N LYS A 74 11.50 3.14 -1.03
CA LYS A 74 10.76 3.20 0.24
C LYS A 74 10.97 1.94 1.08
N THR A 75 11.07 2.09 2.40
CA THR A 75 10.99 0.97 3.35
C THR A 75 9.57 0.41 3.39
N MET A 76 9.40 -0.79 3.96
CA MET A 76 8.06 -1.29 4.31
C MET A 76 7.35 -0.37 5.30
N ASP A 77 8.05 0.17 6.30
CA ASP A 77 7.47 1.12 7.26
C ASP A 77 6.95 2.39 6.59
N GLN A 78 7.73 2.99 5.68
CA GLN A 78 7.34 4.17 4.91
C GLN A 78 6.14 3.86 4.01
N ARG A 79 6.11 2.66 3.42
CA ARG A 79 4.96 2.24 2.60
C ARG A 79 3.70 2.09 3.44
N VAL A 80 3.80 1.51 4.63
CA VAL A 80 2.67 1.34 5.55
C VAL A 80 2.19 2.67 6.11
N GLU A 81 3.11 3.59 6.42
CA GLU A 81 2.81 4.97 6.84
C GLU A 81 2.00 5.71 5.76
N GLU A 82 2.42 5.64 4.50
CA GLU A 82 1.66 6.20 3.37
C GLU A 82 0.26 5.61 3.25
N LEU A 83 0.11 4.29 3.45
CA LEU A 83 -1.19 3.62 3.40
C LEU A 83 -2.08 3.99 4.59
N ALA A 84 -1.49 4.18 5.76
CA ALA A 84 -2.20 4.65 6.94
C ALA A 84 -2.72 6.07 6.71
N LEU A 85 -1.86 6.98 6.21
CA LEU A 85 -2.24 8.35 5.88
C LEU A 85 -3.33 8.41 4.80
N LYS A 86 -3.20 7.60 3.74
CA LYS A 86 -4.23 7.45 2.71
C LYS A 86 -5.59 7.02 3.28
N ARG A 87 -5.59 6.26 4.39
CA ARG A 87 -6.78 5.81 5.11
C ARG A 87 -7.13 6.66 6.35
N GLY A 88 -6.51 7.84 6.50
CA GLY A 88 -6.82 8.78 7.58
C GLY A 88 -6.29 8.36 8.97
N LYS A 89 -5.18 7.63 9.03
CA LYS A 89 -4.53 7.18 10.27
C LYS A 89 -3.08 7.64 10.36
N LEU A 90 -2.67 8.03 11.57
CA LEU A 90 -1.27 8.34 11.87
C LEU A 90 -0.49 7.08 12.28
N ASP A 91 0.84 7.09 12.14
CA ASP A 91 1.71 5.94 12.46
C ASP A 91 1.56 5.47 13.92
N ASN A 92 1.45 6.40 14.88
CA ASN A 92 1.27 6.07 16.29
C ASN A 92 -0.07 5.37 16.55
N GLU A 93 -1.16 5.82 15.91
CA GLU A 93 -2.46 5.17 15.99
C GLU A 93 -2.42 3.76 15.40
N LEU A 94 -1.69 3.61 14.28
CA LEU A 94 -1.54 2.35 13.59
C LEU A 94 -0.86 1.30 14.47
N LYS A 95 0.24 1.66 15.15
CA LYS A 95 0.95 0.75 16.06
C LYS A 95 0.06 0.26 17.19
N THR A 96 -0.70 1.15 17.82
CA THR A 96 -1.66 0.79 18.86
C THR A 96 -2.76 -0.13 18.31
N MET A 97 -3.31 0.21 17.15
CA MET A 97 -4.38 -0.57 16.52
C MET A 97 -3.94 -1.97 16.11
N THR A 98 -2.66 -2.16 15.77
CA THR A 98 -2.16 -3.51 15.42
C THR A 98 -2.23 -4.51 16.57
N GLN A 99 -2.30 -4.06 17.82
CA GLN A 99 -2.38 -4.95 18.98
C GLN A 99 -3.77 -5.56 19.15
N ASP A 100 -4.82 -4.81 18.82
CA ASP A 100 -6.18 -5.34 18.73
C ASP A 100 -6.37 -6.08 17.41
N ARG A 101 -6.42 -7.40 17.46
CA ARG A 101 -6.57 -8.26 16.28
C ARG A 101 -7.88 -8.03 15.54
N MET A 102 -8.98 -7.79 16.25
CA MET A 102 -10.28 -7.59 15.63
C MET A 102 -10.34 -6.22 14.96
N MET A 103 -9.96 -5.16 15.69
CA MET A 103 -9.90 -3.81 15.14
C MET A 103 -8.97 -3.74 13.93
N TRP A 104 -7.79 -4.36 14.01
CA TRP A 104 -6.84 -4.45 12.91
C TRP A 104 -7.42 -5.16 11.69
N ARG A 105 -8.00 -6.36 11.89
CA ARG A 105 -8.56 -7.16 10.79
C ARG A 105 -9.67 -6.40 10.09
N THR A 106 -10.61 -5.85 10.85
CA THR A 106 -11.71 -5.04 10.30
C THR A 106 -11.17 -3.89 9.47
N TRP A 107 -10.25 -3.09 10.00
CA TRP A 107 -9.70 -1.94 9.25
C TRP A 107 -8.91 -2.33 7.99
N VAL A 108 -8.14 -3.43 8.04
CA VAL A 108 -7.38 -3.91 6.87
C VAL A 108 -8.29 -4.49 5.80
N ASP A 109 -9.31 -5.25 6.20
CA ASP A 109 -10.25 -5.89 5.28
C ASP A 109 -11.32 -4.92 4.73
N THR A 110 -11.55 -3.77 5.39
CA THR A 110 -12.39 -2.70 4.85
C THR A 110 -11.79 -2.18 3.54
N PRO A 111 -12.55 -2.21 2.43
CA PRO A 111 -12.14 -1.60 1.16
C PRO A 111 -11.95 -0.11 1.37
N HIS A 112 -10.78 0.41 0.98
CA HIS A 112 -10.57 1.85 0.97
C HIS A 112 -11.32 2.42 -0.24
N GLN A 113 -12.38 3.18 0.00
CA GLN A 113 -13.04 3.94 -1.03
C GLN A 113 -12.07 5.03 -1.52
N PRO A 114 -11.76 5.11 -2.83
CA PRO A 114 -10.98 6.22 -3.34
C PRO A 114 -11.77 7.50 -3.08
N THR A 115 -11.12 8.49 -2.45
CA THR A 115 -11.69 9.84 -2.36
C THR A 115 -11.95 10.36 -3.79
N PRO A 116 -13.10 11.01 -4.03
CA PRO A 116 -13.46 11.54 -5.36
C PRO A 116 -12.46 12.58 -5.87
#